data_AF-V5BZJ0-F1
#
_entry.id   AF-V5BZJ0-F1
#
_cell.length_a   1.000
_cell.length_b   1.000
_cell.length_c   1.000
_cell.angle_alpha   90.00
_cell.angle_beta   90.00
_cell.angle_gamma   90.00
#
_symmetry.space_group_name_H-M   'P 1'
#
loop_
_entity.id
_entity.type
_entity.pdbx_description
1 polymer ?
#
loop_
_entity_poly.entity_id
_entity_poly.type
_entity_poly.pdbx_seq_one_letter_code
_entity_poly.pdbx_strand_id
1 'polypeptide(L)'
;MNLDNKFSALQLSIINDQAALYTCACPLQVSLQIASLRKLFDYQKECIASETTADNPAQIQVHRRIAEATKQAHQIMEQCLDDILDLESWDRAKLEMPKGIRKRIEIN
;
A
#
# COMPACT_ATOMS: atom_id res chain seq x y z
N MET A 1 6.48 9.59 -14.90
CA MET A 1 6.73 8.48 -13.96
C MET A 1 5.38 7.96 -13.50
N ASN A 2 5.15 6.64 -13.60
CA ASN A 2 3.87 6.01 -13.28
C ASN A 2 4.10 4.86 -12.29
N LEU A 3 3.11 4.68 -11.41
CA LEU A 3 3.03 3.62 -10.43
C LEU A 3 1.86 2.70 -10.81
N ASP A 4 2.15 1.42 -11.00
CA ASP A 4 1.13 0.41 -11.31
C ASP A 4 0.55 -0.12 -10.00
N ASN A 5 -0.78 -0.13 -9.89
CA ASN A 5 -1.49 -0.51 -8.67
C ASN A 5 -2.24 -1.83 -8.89
N LYS A 6 -1.84 -2.89 -8.18
CA LYS A 6 -2.59 -4.15 -8.10
C LYS A 6 -3.88 -4.00 -7.29
N PHE A 7 -3.84 -3.21 -6.22
CA PHE A 7 -5.03 -2.91 -5.41
C PHE A 7 -5.46 -1.46 -5.58
N SER A 8 -6.71 -1.22 -5.95
CA SER A 8 -7.26 0.14 -5.94
C SER A 8 -7.31 0.73 -4.53
N ALA A 9 -7.38 2.06 -4.42
CA ALA A 9 -7.55 2.73 -3.13
C ALA A 9 -8.81 2.26 -2.38
N LEU A 10 -9.89 1.99 -3.13
CA LEU A 10 -11.13 1.44 -2.56
C LEU A 10 -10.90 0.03 -1.98
N GLN A 11 -10.20 -0.85 -2.70
CA GLN A 11 -9.91 -2.20 -2.21
C GLN A 11 -9.05 -2.17 -0.95
N LEU A 12 -8.04 -1.30 -0.89
CA LEU A 12 -7.23 -1.10 0.32
C LEU A 12 -8.08 -0.62 1.50
N SER A 13 -9.04 0.29 1.26
CA SER A 13 -10.00 0.73 2.29
C SER A 13 -10.86 -0.42 2.81
N ILE A 14 -11.42 -1.24 1.92
CA ILE A 14 -12.26 -2.39 2.31
C ILE A 14 -11.44 -3.39 3.14
N ILE A 15 -10.21 -3.70 2.71
CA ILE A 15 -9.31 -4.57 3.46
C ILE A 15 -9.02 -4.01 4.86
N ASN A 16 -8.81 -2.70 4.96
CA ASN A 16 -8.56 -2.03 6.24
C ASN A 16 -9.75 -2.15 7.18
N ASP A 17 -10.95 -1.85 6.68
CA ASP A 17 -12.18 -1.89 7.46
C ASP A 17 -12.48 -3.32 7.94
N GLN A 18 -12.29 -4.32 7.08
CA GLN A 18 -12.45 -5.72 7.43
C GLN A 18 -11.41 -6.16 8.46
N ALA A 19 -10.13 -5.85 8.26
CA ALA A 19 -9.04 -6.27 9.15
C ALA A 19 -9.08 -5.57 10.53
N ALA A 20 -9.62 -4.35 10.62
CA ALA A 20 -9.78 -3.62 11.88
C ALA A 20 -10.74 -4.31 12.87
N LEU A 21 -11.63 -5.17 12.38
CA LEU A 21 -12.60 -5.90 13.20
C LEU A 21 -12.03 -7.15 13.90
N TYR A 22 -10.77 -7.50 13.63
CA TYR A 22 -10.16 -8.75 14.11
C TYR A 22 -8.87 -8.50 14.90
N THR A 23 -8.58 -9.44 15.81
CA THR A 23 -7.43 -9.38 16.73
C THR A 23 -6.05 -9.36 16.08
N CYS A 24 -5.94 -9.68 14.78
CA CYS A 24 -4.70 -9.60 14.05
C CYS A 24 -4.87 -8.71 12.80
N ALA A 25 -4.07 -7.65 12.78
CA ALA A 25 -4.15 -6.54 11.83
C ALA A 25 -3.11 -6.63 10.70
N CYS A 26 -2.54 -7.81 10.42
CA CYS A 26 -1.47 -7.94 9.42
C CYS A 26 -1.85 -7.40 8.03
N PRO A 27 -3.03 -7.72 7.45
CA PRO A 27 -3.47 -7.12 6.19
C PRO A 27 -3.64 -5.60 6.25
N LEU A 28 -4.13 -5.08 7.38
CA LEU A 28 -4.24 -3.64 7.63
C LEU A 28 -2.85 -2.98 7.63
N GLN A 29 -1.86 -3.55 8.33
CA GLN A 29 -0.51 -2.97 8.39
C GLN A 29 0.16 -2.90 7.01
N VAL A 30 0.03 -3.98 6.21
CA VAL A 30 0.59 -4.00 4.85
C VAL A 30 -0.13 -3.00 3.94
N SER A 31 -1.46 -2.94 4.01
CA SER A 31 -2.28 -1.98 3.25
C SER A 31 -1.93 -0.51 3.59
N LEU A 32 -1.74 -0.18 4.88
CA LEU A 32 -1.28 1.15 5.30
C LEU A 32 0.11 1.48 4.74
N GLN A 33 1.02 0.50 4.69
CA GLN A 33 2.34 0.69 4.10
C GLN A 33 2.27 0.93 2.59
N ILE A 34 1.40 0.22 1.85
CA ILE A 34 1.14 0.47 0.42
C ILE A 34 0.67 1.90 0.21
N ALA A 35 -0.31 2.35 1.01
CA ALA A 35 -0.83 3.73 0.93
C ALA A 35 0.25 4.78 1.23
N SER A 36 1.14 4.51 2.19
CA SER A 36 2.28 5.37 2.51
C SER A 36 3.28 5.47 1.33
N LEU A 37 3.59 4.34 0.69
CA LEU A 37 4.48 4.29 -0.46
C LEU A 37 3.92 5.06 -1.66
N ARG A 38 2.60 4.99 -1.90
CA ARG A 38 1.94 5.80 -2.94
C ARG A 38 2.11 7.30 -2.69
N LYS A 39 1.85 7.75 -1.47
CA LYS A 39 2.05 9.16 -1.08
C LYS A 39 3.51 9.60 -1.26
N LEU A 40 4.47 8.75 -0.88
CA LEU A 40 5.88 9.05 -1.08
C LEU A 40 6.23 9.16 -2.57
N PHE A 41 5.73 8.26 -3.41
CA PHE A 41 5.97 8.29 -4.86
C PHE A 41 5.39 9.56 -5.49
N ASP A 42 4.15 9.92 -5.14
CA ASP A 42 3.48 11.13 -5.63
C ASP A 42 4.25 12.39 -5.21
N TYR A 43 4.69 12.46 -3.95
CA TYR A 43 5.52 13.56 -3.48
C TYR A 43 6.82 13.71 -4.31
N GLN A 44 7.54 12.61 -4.58
CA GLN A 44 8.74 12.70 -5.43
C GLN A 44 8.41 13.16 -6.85
N LYS A 45 7.30 12.70 -7.42
CA LYS A 45 6.84 13.10 -8.76
C LYS A 45 6.52 14.60 -8.82
N GLU A 46 5.85 15.13 -7.80
CA GLU A 46 5.54 16.55 -7.66
C GLU A 46 6.83 17.39 -7.51
N CYS A 47 7.77 16.96 -6.67
CA CYS A 47 9.07 17.63 -6.54
C CYS A 47 9.82 17.71 -7.87
N ILE A 48 9.89 16.60 -8.63
CA ILE A 48 10.55 16.59 -9.95
C ILE A 48 9.86 17.52 -10.95
N ALA A 49 8.54 17.69 -10.86
CA ALA A 49 7.78 18.58 -11.72
C ALA A 49 7.85 20.06 -11.30
N SER A 50 8.34 20.36 -10.10
CA SER A 50 8.42 21.72 -9.57
C SER A 50 9.61 22.50 -10.14
N GLU A 51 9.40 23.79 -10.41
CA GLU A 51 10.42 24.69 -10.96
C GLU A 51 11.64 24.86 -10.02
N THR A 52 11.43 24.76 -8.71
CA THR A 52 12.48 24.87 -7.68
C THR A 52 13.51 23.74 -7.71
N THR A 53 13.16 22.61 -8.31
CA THR A 53 14.02 21.41 -8.39
C THR A 53 14.65 21.27 -9.78
N ALA A 54 14.14 21.99 -10.79
CA ALA A 54 14.55 21.88 -12.18
C ALA A 54 16.00 22.32 -12.43
N ASP A 55 16.50 23.28 -11.65
CA ASP A 55 17.81 23.90 -11.87
C ASP A 55 18.98 23.17 -11.18
N ASN A 56 18.71 22.10 -10.43
CA ASN A 56 19.73 21.31 -9.74
C ASN A 56 19.69 19.82 -10.15
N PRO A 57 20.59 19.39 -11.08
CA PRO A 57 20.63 18.00 -11.55
C PRO A 57 20.85 16.96 -10.45
N ALA A 58 21.59 17.29 -9.39
CA ALA A 58 21.82 16.39 -8.27
C ALA A 58 20.52 16.16 -7.48
N GLN A 59 19.71 17.21 -7.28
CA GLN A 59 18.40 17.08 -6.62
C GLN A 59 17.44 16.23 -7.45
N ILE A 60 17.39 16.45 -8.77
CA ILE A 60 16.59 15.60 -9.67
C ILE A 60 16.99 14.12 -9.54
N GLN A 61 18.29 13.83 -9.44
CA GLN A 61 18.78 12.46 -9.23
C GLN A 61 18.33 11.87 -7.89
N VAL A 62 18.37 12.64 -6.80
CA VAL A 62 17.89 12.20 -5.49
C VAL A 62 16.42 11.79 -5.57
N HIS A 63 15.55 12.66 -6.09
CA HIS A 63 14.12 12.37 -6.19
C HIS A 63 13.82 11.17 -7.09
N ARG A 64 14.52 11.04 -8.23
CA ARG A 64 14.39 9.87 -9.12
C ARG A 64 14.81 8.58 -8.41
N ARG A 65 15.92 8.60 -7.66
CA ARG A 65 16.42 7.43 -6.94
C ARG A 65 15.48 6.98 -5.84
N ILE A 66 14.88 7.92 -5.11
CA ILE A 66 13.86 7.64 -4.09
C ILE A 66 12.61 7.05 -4.76
N ALA A 67 12.07 7.71 -5.78
CA ALA A 67 10.86 7.25 -6.44
C ALA A 67 11.00 5.85 -7.07
N GLU A 68 12.18 5.52 -7.61
CA GLU A 68 12.48 4.17 -8.11
C GLU A 68 12.49 3.12 -6.99
N ALA A 69 13.15 3.40 -5.86
CA ALA A 69 13.09 2.51 -4.69
C ALA A 69 11.67 2.36 -4.15
N THR A 70 10.92 3.46 -4.06
CA THR A 70 9.52 3.47 -3.61
C THR A 70 8.65 2.62 -4.52
N LYS A 71 8.84 2.68 -5.84
CA LYS A 71 8.12 1.82 -6.79
C LYS A 71 8.40 0.34 -6.56
N GLN A 72 9.66 -0.04 -6.37
CA GLN A 72 10.04 -1.44 -6.11
C GLN A 72 9.46 -1.93 -4.78
N ALA A 73 9.57 -1.12 -3.72
CA ALA A 73 8.99 -1.43 -2.42
C ALA A 73 7.46 -1.56 -2.49
N HIS A 74 6.80 -0.70 -3.26
CA HIS A 74 5.34 -0.76 -3.48
C HIS A 74 4.93 -2.09 -4.10
N GLN A 75 5.62 -2.54 -5.16
CA GLN A 75 5.34 -3.81 -5.81
C GLN A 75 5.53 -5.01 -4.86
N ILE A 76 6.58 -4.99 -4.04
CA ILE A 76 6.83 -6.04 -3.03
C ILE A 76 5.70 -6.06 -2.00
N MET A 77 5.25 -4.90 -1.52
CA MET A 77 4.17 -4.82 -0.54
C MET A 77 2.81 -5.21 -1.13
N GLU A 78 2.52 -4.85 -2.38
CA GLU A 78 1.32 -5.34 -3.07
C GLU A 78 1.33 -6.85 -3.23
N GLN A 79 2.47 -7.45 -3.58
CA GLN A 79 2.56 -8.92 -3.64
C GLN A 79 2.42 -9.54 -2.24
N CYS A 80 3.04 -8.95 -1.22
CA CYS A 80 2.88 -9.41 0.15
C CYS A 80 1.40 -9.37 0.61
N LEU A 81 0.67 -8.30 0.28
CA LEU A 81 -0.76 -8.22 0.57
C LEU A 81 -1.55 -9.30 -0.17
N ASP A 82 -1.22 -9.56 -1.42
CA ASP A 82 -1.83 -10.64 -2.20
C ASP A 82 -1.64 -12.02 -1.55
N ASP A 83 -0.40 -12.31 -1.14
CA ASP A 83 -0.02 -13.59 -0.54
C ASP A 83 -0.71 -13.81 0.80
N ILE A 84 -0.80 -12.78 1.67
CA ILE A 84 -1.46 -12.92 2.98
C ILE A 84 -2.98 -13.10 2.84
N LEU A 85 -3.60 -12.45 1.84
CA LEU A 85 -5.03 -12.65 1.57
C LEU A 85 -5.30 -14.10 1.14
N ASP A 86 -4.40 -14.71 0.36
CA ASP A 86 -4.49 -16.12 -0.03
C ASP A 86 -4.21 -17.07 1.14
N LEU A 87 -3.15 -16.82 1.94
CA LEU A 87 -2.82 -17.62 3.13
C LEU A 87 -3.95 -17.62 4.17
N GLU A 88 -4.62 -16.48 4.32
CA GLU A 88 -5.78 -16.31 5.20
C GLU A 88 -7.09 -16.71 4.50
N SER A 89 -7.04 -17.24 3.27
CA SER A 89 -8.20 -17.73 2.52
C SER A 89 -9.35 -16.70 2.39
N TRP A 90 -9.02 -15.44 2.14
CA TRP A 90 -9.99 -14.36 1.94
C TRP A 90 -10.85 -14.61 0.69
N ASP A 91 -12.12 -14.24 0.77
CA ASP A 91 -12.98 -14.11 -0.41
C ASP A 91 -12.45 -12.92 -1.24
N ARG A 92 -11.78 -13.21 -2.35
CA ARG A 92 -11.15 -12.19 -3.21
C ARG A 92 -12.15 -11.31 -3.94
N ALA A 93 -13.39 -11.77 -4.13
CA ALA A 93 -14.43 -11.01 -4.80
C ALA A 93 -15.06 -9.98 -3.86
N LYS A 94 -15.23 -10.33 -2.58
CA LYS A 94 -15.81 -9.44 -1.55
C LYS A 94 -14.77 -8.74 -0.70
N LEU A 95 -13.52 -9.18 -0.75
CA LEU A 95 -12.43 -8.82 0.16
C LEU A 95 -12.84 -9.04 1.62
N GLU A 96 -13.43 -10.20 1.90
CA GLU A 96 -13.90 -10.59 3.22
C GLU A 96 -13.04 -11.74 3.77
N MET A 97 -12.66 -11.64 5.04
CA MET A 97 -11.95 -12.72 5.71
C MET A 97 -12.92 -13.87 6.09
N PRO A 98 -12.52 -15.15 5.96
CA PRO A 98 -13.37 -16.28 6.31
C PRO A 98 -13.66 -16.33 7.82
N LYS A 99 -14.84 -16.84 8.15
CA LYS A 99 -15.27 -17.03 9.54
C LYS A 99 -14.35 -18.04 10.25
N GLY A 100 -13.88 -17.69 11.44
CA GLY A 100 -13.17 -18.62 12.33
C GLY A 100 -11.64 -18.60 12.27
N ILE A 101 -11.01 -17.86 11.34
CA ILE A 101 -9.54 -17.75 11.30
C ILE A 101 -9.01 -16.80 12.38
N ARG A 102 -9.81 -15.82 12.82
CA ARG A 102 -9.42 -14.88 13.89
C ARG A 102 -10.57 -14.63 14.85
N LYS A 103 -10.21 -14.35 16.12
CA LYS A 103 -11.17 -13.83 17.08
C LYS A 103 -11.54 -12.41 16.66
N ARG A 104 -12.83 -12.21 16.35
CA ARG A 104 -13.41 -10.89 16.15
C ARG A 104 -13.23 -10.10 17.45
N ILE A 105 -12.87 -8.83 17.35
CA ILE A 105 -12.81 -7.96 18.51
C ILE A 105 -14.27 -7.73 18.95
N GLU A 106 -14.62 -8.21 20.15
CA GLU A 106 -15.88 -7.87 20.79
C GLU A 106 -15.72 -6.46 21.39
N ILE A 107 -16.42 -5.48 20.82
CA ILE A 107 -16.52 -4.15 21.39
C ILE A 107 -17.70 -4.20 22.37
N ASN A 108 -17.41 -4.20 23.67
CA ASN A 108 -18.40 -4.03 24.74
C ASN A 108 -18.79 -2.56 24.89
#